data_AF-A0A2E5M527-F1
#
_entry.id   AF-A0A2E5M527-F1
#
_cell.length_a   1.000
_cell.length_b   1.000
_cell.length_c   1.000
_cell.angle_alpha   90.00
_cell.angle_beta   90.00
_cell.angle_gamma   90.00
#
_symmetry.space_group_name_H-M   'P 1'
#
loop_
_entity.id
_entity.type
_entity.pdbx_description
1 polymer ?
#
loop_
_entity_poly.entity_id
_entity_poly.type
_entity_poly.pdbx_seq_one_letter_code
_entity_poly.pdbx_strand_id
1 'polypeptide(L)'
;MSSVAAEQAFYSPAVGKDYPRQVYWGDTHLHTNLSPDAAAGGNRQFGPDTAYRLAKGETITAHNGMPVRLNRPLDFLLVSDHAEYMGLFPGLDAADPRLLESEVGRRWYDMLRAGEEEAADVPMITQERAYTSPIWYSPAR
;
A
#
# COMPACT_ATOMS: atom_id res chain seq x y z
N MET A 1 -44.82 14.48 -56.69
CA MET A 1 -43.87 13.56 -56.03
C MET A 1 -42.94 14.40 -55.17
N SER A 2 -43.17 14.46 -53.86
CA SER A 2 -42.24 15.13 -52.93
C SER A 2 -41.35 14.07 -52.30
N SER A 3 -40.06 14.09 -52.64
CA SER A 3 -39.05 13.32 -51.93
C SER A 3 -38.81 13.96 -50.57
N VAL A 4 -39.19 13.27 -49.50
CA VAL A 4 -38.71 13.62 -48.16
C VAL A 4 -37.24 13.21 -48.11
N ALA A 5 -36.35 14.20 -48.13
CA ALA A 5 -34.93 13.95 -47.92
C ALA A 5 -34.77 13.34 -46.53
N ALA A 6 -34.21 12.13 -46.46
CA ALA A 6 -33.82 11.53 -45.20
C ALA A 6 -32.77 12.44 -44.55
N GLU A 7 -33.10 12.96 -43.38
CA GLU A 7 -32.17 13.70 -42.53
C GLU A 7 -30.96 12.80 -42.29
N GLN A 8 -29.76 13.25 -42.70
CA GLN A 8 -28.52 12.54 -42.40
C GLN A 8 -28.32 12.57 -40.90
N ALA A 9 -28.78 11.54 -40.20
CA ALA A 9 -28.41 11.30 -38.82
C ALA A 9 -26.89 11.10 -38.81
N PHE A 10 -26.16 12.10 -38.32
CA PHE A 10 -24.72 11.98 -38.05
C PHE A 10 -24.52 10.82 -37.07
N TYR A 11 -24.10 9.66 -37.59
CA TYR A 11 -23.83 8.48 -36.78
C TYR A 11 -22.49 8.68 -36.06
N SER A 12 -22.53 9.33 -34.91
CA SER A 12 -21.41 9.36 -33.96
C SER A 12 -21.87 8.82 -32.60
N PRO A 13 -21.90 7.48 -32.43
CA PRO A 13 -22.37 6.85 -31.19
C PRO A 13 -21.55 7.19 -29.95
N ALA A 14 -20.40 7.84 -30.11
CA ALA A 14 -19.51 8.23 -29.03
C ALA A 14 -19.82 9.63 -28.47
N VAL A 15 -20.53 10.49 -29.23
CA VAL A 15 -20.90 11.84 -28.76
C VAL A 15 -21.86 11.73 -27.58
N GLY A 16 -21.55 12.42 -26.49
CA GLY A 16 -22.37 12.44 -25.26
C GLY A 16 -22.21 11.22 -24.35
N LYS A 17 -21.24 10.33 -24.62
CA LYS A 17 -20.91 9.20 -23.73
C LYS A 17 -19.76 9.55 -22.78
N ASP A 18 -19.95 10.59 -21.98
CA ASP A 18 -18.94 11.12 -21.05
C ASP A 18 -18.98 10.48 -19.66
N TYR A 19 -19.73 9.39 -19.50
CA TYR A 19 -19.87 8.68 -18.23
C TYR A 19 -18.87 7.51 -18.13
N PRO A 20 -18.23 7.31 -16.96
CA PRO A 20 -17.31 6.21 -16.75
C PRO A 20 -18.04 4.86 -16.88
N ARG A 21 -17.49 3.96 -17.70
CA ARG A 21 -18.04 2.61 -17.94
C ARG A 21 -17.13 1.48 -17.42
N GLN A 22 -15.97 1.83 -16.88
CA GLN A 22 -15.02 0.89 -16.32
C GLN A 22 -15.13 0.93 -14.81
N VAL A 23 -15.34 -0.24 -14.20
CA VAL A 23 -15.31 -0.41 -12.74
C VAL A 23 -13.95 -1.00 -12.39
N TYR A 24 -13.23 -0.33 -11.51
CA TYR A 24 -11.93 -0.77 -11.01
C TYR A 24 -12.07 -1.23 -9.56
N TRP A 25 -11.34 -2.28 -9.20
CA TRP A 25 -11.29 -2.86 -7.86
C TRP A 25 -9.86 -2.76 -7.33
N GLY A 26 -9.67 -2.05 -6.23
CA GLY A 26 -8.36 -1.87 -5.65
C GLY A 26 -8.43 -1.58 -4.17
N ASP A 27 -7.27 -1.61 -3.54
CA ASP A 27 -7.10 -1.27 -2.13
C ASP A 27 -6.55 0.16 -2.02
N THR A 28 -7.15 0.94 -1.13
CA THR A 28 -6.83 2.35 -0.89
C THR A 28 -6.07 2.57 0.41
N HIS A 29 -5.92 1.55 1.26
CA HIS A 29 -5.31 1.70 2.57
C HIS A 29 -4.52 0.45 2.95
N LEU A 30 -3.29 0.35 2.47
CA LEU A 30 -2.37 -0.74 2.78
C LEU A 30 -1.09 -0.23 3.44
N HIS A 31 -0.76 -0.81 4.58
CA HIS A 31 0.53 -0.59 5.26
C HIS A 31 1.52 -1.73 4.95
N THR A 32 2.79 -1.37 4.80
CA THR A 32 3.95 -2.23 4.54
C THR A 32 4.90 -2.22 5.73
N ASN A 33 6.01 -2.96 5.66
CA ASN A 33 7.04 -2.97 6.70
C ASN A 33 7.74 -1.61 6.92
N LEU A 34 7.49 -0.62 6.05
CA LEU A 34 7.93 0.75 6.25
C LEU A 34 7.04 1.50 7.24
N SER A 35 5.80 1.07 7.45
CA SER A 35 4.89 1.66 8.42
C SER A 35 5.18 1.16 9.83
N PRO A 36 5.22 2.05 10.84
CA PRO A 36 5.52 1.68 12.21
C PRO A 36 4.51 0.71 12.82
N ASP A 37 3.21 0.89 12.57
CA ASP A 37 2.13 0.05 13.08
C ASP A 37 2.17 -1.38 12.51
N ALA A 38 2.38 -1.51 11.19
CA ALA A 38 2.50 -2.80 10.53
C ALA A 38 3.77 -3.53 10.97
N ALA A 39 4.90 -2.82 11.08
CA ALA A 39 6.15 -3.39 11.56
C ALA A 39 6.06 -3.81 13.04
N ALA A 40 5.47 -2.98 13.90
CA ALA A 40 5.20 -3.32 15.29
C ALA A 40 4.25 -4.53 15.41
N GLY A 41 3.24 -4.61 14.53
CA GLY A 41 2.34 -5.75 14.38
C GLY A 41 2.97 -7.03 13.78
N GLY A 42 4.29 -7.04 13.56
CA GLY A 42 5.05 -8.21 13.15
C GLY A 42 5.41 -8.28 11.67
N ASN A 43 4.93 -7.35 10.83
CA ASN A 43 5.34 -7.29 9.42
C ASN A 43 6.75 -6.67 9.28
N ARG A 44 7.79 -7.48 9.49
CA ARG A 44 9.19 -7.04 9.34
C ARG A 44 9.75 -7.21 7.93
N GLN A 45 9.11 -8.02 7.09
CA GLN A 45 9.69 -8.48 5.83
C GLN A 45 8.96 -7.96 4.58
N PHE A 46 7.65 -7.68 4.65
CA PHE A 46 6.89 -7.33 3.44
C PHE A 46 6.84 -5.83 3.19
N GLY A 47 7.68 -5.41 2.26
CA GLY A 47 7.71 -4.05 1.73
C GLY A 47 6.76 -3.80 0.55
N PRO A 48 6.78 -2.58 0.00
CA PRO A 48 5.91 -2.17 -1.10
C PRO A 48 6.04 -3.04 -2.36
N ASP A 49 7.21 -3.61 -2.61
CA ASP A 49 7.46 -4.52 -3.75
C ASP A 49 6.67 -5.83 -3.62
N THR A 50 6.65 -6.42 -2.42
CA THR A 50 5.92 -7.65 -2.14
C THR A 50 4.41 -7.40 -2.18
N ALA A 51 3.96 -6.27 -1.62
CA ALA A 51 2.57 -5.81 -1.72
C ALA A 51 2.13 -5.64 -3.19
N TYR A 52 2.96 -5.00 -4.02
CA TYR A 52 2.70 -4.84 -5.45
C TYR A 52 2.62 -6.18 -6.20
N ARG A 53 3.52 -7.13 -5.90
CA ARG A 53 3.48 -8.48 -6.49
C ARG A 53 2.20 -9.23 -6.12
N LEU A 54 1.80 -9.19 -4.86
CA LEU A 54 0.55 -9.78 -4.40
C LEU A 54 -0.67 -9.14 -5.10
N ALA A 55 -0.70 -7.81 -5.22
CA ALA A 55 -1.78 -7.09 -5.91
C ALA A 55 -1.90 -7.47 -7.39
N LYS A 56 -0.79 -7.72 -8.08
CA LYS A 56 -0.77 -8.24 -9.46
C LYS A 56 -1.28 -9.69 -9.59
N GLY A 57 -1.53 -10.38 -8.47
CA GLY A 57 -1.98 -11.77 -8.45
C GLY A 57 -0.86 -12.80 -8.41
N GLU A 58 0.38 -12.40 -8.10
CA GLU A 58 1.44 -13.36 -7.83
C GLU A 58 1.20 -14.08 -6.49
N THR A 59 1.65 -15.33 -6.39
CA THR A 59 1.72 -16.04 -5.11
C THR A 59 2.94 -15.56 -4.34
N ILE A 60 2.75 -15.15 -3.09
CA ILE A 60 3.83 -14.84 -2.14
C ILE A 60 3.83 -15.85 -0.99
N THR A 61 4.90 -15.89 -0.20
CA THR A 61 4.95 -16.64 1.06
C THR A 61 4.68 -15.66 2.21
N ALA A 62 3.65 -15.90 3.02
CA ALA A 62 3.34 -15.11 4.21
C ALA A 62 4.36 -15.37 5.35
N HIS A 63 4.36 -14.51 6.37
CA HIS A 63 5.31 -14.59 7.49
C HIS A 63 5.21 -15.90 8.28
N ASN A 64 4.05 -16.57 8.23
CA ASN A 64 3.82 -17.89 8.83
C ASN A 64 4.17 -19.06 7.89
N GLY A 65 4.81 -18.79 6.75
CA GLY A 65 5.22 -19.79 5.75
C GLY A 65 4.11 -20.23 4.78
N MET A 66 2.87 -19.75 4.95
CA MET A 66 1.76 -20.14 4.07
C MET A 66 1.86 -19.41 2.72
N PRO A 67 1.64 -20.10 1.59
CA PRO A 67 1.48 -19.43 0.31
C PRO A 67 0.17 -18.63 0.29
N VAL A 68 0.24 -17.37 -0.11
CA VAL A 68 -0.89 -16.45 -0.21
C VAL A 68 -0.98 -15.89 -1.62
N ARG A 69 -2.19 -15.86 -2.17
CA ARG A 69 -2.53 -15.22 -3.45
C ARG A 69 -3.93 -14.64 -3.35
N LEU A 70 -4.16 -13.45 -3.89
CA LEU A 70 -5.50 -12.88 -3.98
C LEU A 70 -6.37 -13.73 -4.93
N ASN A 71 -7.67 -13.84 -4.63
CA ASN A 71 -8.61 -14.55 -5.50
C ASN A 71 -8.72 -13.93 -6.90
N ARG A 72 -8.46 -12.63 -7.02
CA ARG A 72 -8.31 -11.87 -8.25
C ARG A 72 -7.18 -10.84 -8.10
N PRO A 73 -6.43 -10.54 -9.16
CA PRO A 73 -5.59 -9.35 -9.20
C PRO A 73 -6.42 -8.09 -8.95
N LEU A 74 -5.81 -7.10 -8.30
CA LEU A 74 -6.37 -5.76 -8.18
C LEU A 74 -6.16 -4.99 -9.49
N ASP A 75 -6.94 -3.93 -9.67
CA ASP A 75 -6.76 -2.96 -10.75
C ASP A 75 -5.85 -1.80 -10.30
N PHE A 76 -5.79 -1.51 -9.00
CA PHE A 76 -4.88 -0.55 -8.40
C PHE A 76 -4.57 -0.92 -6.95
N LEU A 77 -3.44 -0.42 -6.44
CA LEU A 77 -3.07 -0.51 -5.05
C LEU A 77 -2.50 0.84 -4.59
N LEU A 78 -2.97 1.33 -3.44
CA LEU A 78 -2.40 2.45 -2.72
C LEU A 78 -1.60 1.91 -1.53
N VAL A 79 -0.29 2.18 -1.50
CA VAL A 79 0.51 2.00 -0.28
C VAL A 79 0.41 3.29 0.52
N SER A 80 -0.08 3.17 1.76
CA SER A 80 -0.49 4.28 2.62
C SER A 80 0.20 4.22 3.99
N ASP A 81 1.52 4.02 3.99
CA ASP A 81 2.32 3.96 5.21
C ASP A 81 2.24 5.29 5.99
N HIS A 82 2.35 5.22 7.32
CA HIS A 82 2.44 6.44 8.13
C HIS A 82 3.66 7.27 7.72
N ALA A 83 3.48 8.59 7.72
CA ALA A 83 4.59 9.51 7.55
C ALA A 83 5.53 9.50 8.74
N GLU A 84 4.94 9.47 9.92
CA GLU A 84 5.66 9.43 11.17
C GLU A 84 6.38 8.09 11.28
N TYR A 85 7.67 8.15 11.60
CA TYR A 85 8.52 6.96 11.82
C TYR A 85 8.61 6.00 10.61
N MET A 86 8.33 6.47 9.40
CA MET A 86 8.49 5.68 8.19
C MET A 86 9.91 5.11 8.09
N GLY A 87 10.02 3.79 7.97
CA GLY A 87 11.31 3.09 7.88
C GLY A 87 12.09 3.00 9.19
N LEU A 88 11.55 3.48 10.32
CA LEU A 88 12.22 3.40 11.63
C LEU A 88 12.53 1.95 11.99
N PHE A 89 11.54 1.07 11.96
CA PHE A 89 11.69 -0.33 12.37
C PHE A 89 12.70 -1.11 11.50
N PRO A 90 12.64 -1.05 10.15
CA PRO A 90 13.70 -1.61 9.31
C PRO A 90 15.10 -1.03 9.63
N GLY A 91 15.19 0.27 9.91
CA GLY A 91 16.46 0.90 10.30
C GLY A 91 16.99 0.39 11.64
N LEU A 92 16.12 0.21 12.63
CA LEU A 92 16.47 -0.38 13.92
C LEU A 92 16.85 -1.86 13.79
N ASP A 93 16.14 -2.62 12.96
CA ASP A 93 16.46 -4.04 12.68
C ASP A 93 17.86 -4.16 12.04
N ALA A 94 18.21 -3.22 11.16
CA ALA A 94 19.51 -3.11 10.50
C ALA A 94 20.62 -2.45 11.36
N ALA A 95 20.30 -2.03 12.60
CA ALA A 95 21.22 -1.29 13.47
C ALA A 95 21.85 -0.06 12.79
N ASP A 96 21.02 0.73 12.07
CA ASP A 96 21.48 1.91 11.34
C ASP A 96 22.21 2.89 12.27
N PRO A 97 23.50 3.19 12.02
CA PRO A 97 24.30 4.07 12.88
C PRO A 97 23.64 5.43 13.12
N ARG A 98 22.94 5.98 12.13
CA ARG A 98 22.28 7.30 12.23
C ARG A 98 21.17 7.31 13.28
N LEU A 99 20.50 6.18 13.47
CA LEU A 99 19.48 6.03 14.51
C LEU A 99 20.15 5.82 15.87
N LEU A 100 21.18 4.98 15.92
CA LEU A 100 21.89 4.62 17.16
C LEU A 100 22.78 5.72 17.73
N GLU A 101 23.08 6.77 16.95
CA GLU A 101 23.73 8.00 17.40
C GLU A 101 22.81 8.84 18.30
N SER A 102 21.49 8.73 18.12
CA SER A 102 20.52 9.44 18.95
C SER A 102 20.17 8.65 20.21
N GLU A 103 19.96 9.36 21.34
CA GLU A 103 19.52 8.75 22.59
C GLU A 103 18.19 8.00 22.41
N VAL A 104 17.25 8.62 21.68
CA VAL A 104 15.93 8.03 21.39
C VAL A 104 16.08 6.76 20.53
N GLY A 105 16.79 6.82 19.41
CA GLY A 105 16.95 5.66 18.53
C GLY A 105 17.69 4.51 19.21
N ARG A 106 18.68 4.81 20.07
CA ARG A 106 19.35 3.78 20.88
C ARG A 106 18.42 3.16 21.91
N ARG A 107 17.63 3.96 22.64
CA ARG A 107 16.62 3.45 23.58
C ARG A 107 15.64 2.50 22.87
N TRP A 108 15.12 2.91 21.73
CA TRP A 108 14.17 2.08 20.96
C TRP A 108 14.83 0.81 20.43
N TYR A 109 16.09 0.88 19.97
CA TYR A 109 16.84 -0.30 19.57
C TYR A 109 17.00 -1.29 20.73
N ASP A 110 17.42 -0.81 21.90
CA ASP A 110 17.61 -1.65 23.08
C ASP A 110 16.28 -2.28 23.52
N MET A 111 15.19 -1.51 23.57
CA MET A 111 13.83 -2.00 23.89
C MET A 111 13.37 -3.10 22.94
N LEU A 112 13.58 -2.93 21.62
CA LEU A 112 13.22 -3.96 20.63
C LEU A 112 14.02 -5.25 20.78
N ARG A 113 15.23 -5.19 21.37
CA ARG A 113 16.08 -6.36 21.63
C ARG A 113 15.83 -6.99 23.00
N ALA A 114 15.27 -6.23 23.94
CA ALA A 114 14.95 -6.68 25.30
C ALA A 114 13.75 -7.67 25.36
N GLY A 115 12.94 -7.76 24.31
CA GLY A 115 11.78 -8.65 24.22
C GLY A 115 10.45 -7.96 24.56
N GLU A 116 9.34 -8.70 24.42
CA GLU A 116 7.96 -8.15 24.40
C GLU A 116 7.52 -7.42 25.69
N GLU A 117 8.11 -7.72 26.84
CA GLU A 117 7.66 -7.15 28.13
C GLU A 117 7.96 -5.65 28.30
N GLU A 118 8.99 -5.10 27.65
CA GLU A 118 9.34 -3.67 27.77
C GLU A 118 8.75 -2.79 26.64
N ALA A 119 8.35 -3.38 25.51
CA ALA A 119 7.90 -2.63 24.32
C ALA A 119 6.46 -2.10 24.43
N ALA A 120 5.66 -2.61 25.37
CA ALA A 120 4.22 -2.33 25.48
C ALA A 120 3.87 -0.94 26.04
N ASP A 121 4.84 -0.22 26.63
CA ASP A 121 4.57 1.00 27.41
C ASP A 121 4.95 2.31 26.68
N VAL A 122 5.08 2.27 25.34
CA VAL A 122 5.29 3.48 24.54
C VAL A 122 3.93 4.07 24.13
N PRO A 123 3.52 5.21 24.70
CA PRO A 123 2.23 5.81 24.37
C PRO A 123 2.22 6.34 22.94
N MET A 124 1.38 5.74 22.09
CA MET A 124 1.09 6.23 20.74
C MET A 124 0.11 7.42 20.82
N ILE A 125 0.60 8.59 21.25
CA ILE A 125 -0.19 9.84 21.40
C ILE A 125 -0.01 10.83 20.25
N THR A 126 0.56 10.39 19.13
CA THR A 126 0.84 11.27 17.98
C THR A 126 -0.37 11.28 17.04
N GLN A 127 -0.77 12.47 16.58
CA GLN A 127 -1.77 12.62 15.53
C GLN A 127 -1.11 12.32 14.17
N GLU A 128 -1.52 11.24 13.53
CA GLU A 128 -0.85 10.67 12.36
C GLU A 128 -1.24 11.35 11.05
N ARG A 129 -0.31 11.43 10.11
CA ARG A 129 -0.55 11.82 8.72
C ARG A 129 -0.17 10.65 7.80
N ALA A 130 -1.09 10.26 6.92
CA ALA A 130 -0.77 9.27 5.90
C ALA A 130 0.07 9.91 4.79
N TYR A 131 1.21 9.30 4.41
CA TYR A 131 1.75 9.50 3.07
C TYR A 131 1.03 8.53 2.15
N THR A 132 0.38 9.06 1.11
CA THR A 132 -0.26 8.25 0.09
C THR A 132 0.48 8.42 -1.23
N SER A 133 0.81 7.32 -1.89
CA SER A 133 1.29 7.34 -3.27
C SER A 133 0.47 6.35 -4.09
N PRO A 134 -0.32 6.83 -5.07
CA PRO A 134 -1.09 5.93 -5.91
C PRO A 134 -0.17 5.24 -6.93
N ILE A 135 -0.19 3.90 -6.94
CA ILE A 135 0.41 3.11 -8.00
C ILE A 135 -0.71 2.68 -8.95
N TRP A 136 -0.80 3.39 -10.08
CA TRP A 136 -1.70 3.02 -11.18
C TRP A 136 -0.99 2.01 -12.08
N TYR A 137 -1.57 0.84 -12.31
CA TYR A 137 -1.13 -0.06 -13.37
C TYR A 137 -2.32 -0.47 -14.23
N SER A 138 -2.07 -0.69 -15.53
CA SER A 138 -3.06 -1.23 -16.45
C SER A 138 -2.80 -2.72 -16.64
N PRO A 139 -3.62 -3.62 -16.07
CA PRO A 139 -3.47 -5.04 -16.34
C PRO A 139 -3.72 -5.33 -17.82
N ALA A 140 -2.91 -6.23 -18.40
CA ALA A 140 -3.21 -6.80 -19.70
C ALA A 140 -4.50 -7.63 -19.59
N ARG A 141 -5.50 -7.30 -20.40
CA ARG A 141 -6.76 -8.04 -20.47
C ARG A 141 -6.62 -9.30 -21.31
#